data_AF-H9MB35-F1
#
_entry.id   AF-H9MB35-F1
#
_cell.length_a   1.000
_cell.length_b   1.000
_cell.length_c   1.000
_cell.angle_alpha   90.00
_cell.angle_beta   90.00
_cell.angle_gamma   90.00
#
_symmetry.space_group_name_H-M   'P 1'
#
loop_
_entity.id
_entity.type
_entity.pdbx_description
1 polymer ?
#
loop_
_entity_poly.entity_id
_entity_poly.type
_entity_poly.pdbx_seq_one_letter_code
_entity_poly.pdbx_strand_id
1 'polypeptide(L)'
;VVREEWTAEVFDLELMRYKNIEEEMVGMLQIAMVCVSVPPEQRPKMSHVVKMIEEIRGEQSPMHESFDSLSQSPSVSEDTGTTSH
;
A
#
# COMPACT_ATOMS: atom_id res chain seq x y z
N VAL A 1 -24.42 -10.67 -7.63
CA VAL A 1 -23.88 -11.13 -8.92
C VAL A 1 -22.80 -10.16 -9.32
N VAL A 2 -21.56 -10.40 -8.85
CA VAL A 2 -20.38 -9.68 -9.37
C VAL A 2 -20.11 -10.35 -10.71
N ARG A 3 -20.67 -9.76 -11.75
CA ARG A 3 -20.50 -10.25 -13.12
C ARG A 3 -19.11 -9.81 -13.56
N GLU A 4 -18.35 -10.73 -14.15
CA GLU A 4 -16.94 -10.64 -14.62
C GLU A 4 -16.68 -9.52 -15.66
N GLU A 5 -17.61 -8.58 -15.81
CA GLU A 5 -17.67 -7.55 -16.85
C GLU A 5 -17.34 -6.15 -16.29
N TRP A 6 -17.17 -5.99 -14.97
CA TRP A 6 -16.88 -4.68 -14.35
C TRP A 6 -15.43 -4.51 -13.85
N THR A 7 -14.60 -5.56 -13.83
CA THR A 7 -13.22 -5.46 -13.31
C THR A 7 -12.28 -4.72 -14.25
N ALA A 8 -12.47 -4.81 -15.57
CA ALA A 8 -11.61 -4.11 -16.54
C ALA A 8 -11.97 -2.62 -16.75
N GLU A 9 -13.20 -2.21 -16.45
CA GLU A 9 -13.62 -0.79 -16.62
C GLU A 9 -13.31 0.08 -15.41
N VAL A 10 -13.19 -0.52 -14.22
CA VAL A 10 -12.98 0.20 -12.95
C VAL A 10 -11.50 0.34 -12.62
N PHE A 11 -10.67 -0.59 -13.09
CA PHE A 11 -9.24 -0.63 -12.81
C PHE A 11 -8.41 -0.09 -13.98
N ASP A 12 -7.36 0.67 -13.65
CA ASP A 12 -6.46 1.24 -14.65
C ASP A 12 -5.73 0.13 -15.42
N LEU A 13 -5.86 0.14 -16.75
CA LEU A 13 -5.26 -0.83 -17.66
C LEU A 13 -3.73 -0.86 -17.54
N GLU A 14 -3.09 0.25 -17.16
CA GLU A 14 -1.64 0.28 -16.94
C GLU A 14 -1.22 -0.57 -15.74
N LEU A 15 -2.07 -0.68 -14.71
CA LEU A 15 -1.84 -1.51 -13.53
C LEU A 15 -2.01 -3.00 -13.84
N MET A 16 -2.88 -3.34 -14.80
CA MET A 16 -3.07 -4.73 -15.26
C MET A 16 -1.82 -5.34 -15.93
N ARG A 17 -0.78 -4.52 -16.20
CA ARG A 17 0.52 -5.01 -16.69
C ARG A 17 1.35 -5.71 -15.61
N TYR A 18 1.04 -5.48 -14.34
CA TYR A 18 1.71 -6.14 -13.21
C TYR A 18 1.05 -7.50 -12.95
N LYS A 19 1.86 -8.58 -12.94
CA LYS A 19 1.33 -9.92 -12.69
C LYS A 19 0.89 -10.06 -11.23
N ASN A 20 -0.21 -10.79 -11.01
CA ASN A 20 -0.76 -11.13 -9.69
C ASN A 20 -1.22 -9.94 -8.84
N ILE A 21 -1.44 -8.75 -9.42
CA ILE A 21 -1.89 -7.55 -8.69
C ILE A 21 -3.42 -7.49 -8.52
N GLU A 22 -4.17 -8.32 -9.26
CA GLU A 22 -5.64 -8.26 -9.31
C GLU A 22 -6.28 -8.43 -7.93
N GLU A 23 -5.78 -9.36 -7.13
CA GLU A 23 -6.27 -9.58 -5.76
C GLU A 23 -6.01 -8.38 -4.85
N GLU A 24 -4.82 -7.77 -4.95
CA GLU A 24 -4.49 -6.55 -4.20
C GLU A 24 -5.40 -5.39 -4.62
N MET A 25 -5.67 -5.24 -5.92
CA MET A 25 -6.54 -4.18 -6.45
C MET A 25 -7.99 -4.36 -6.01
N VAL A 26 -8.51 -5.60 -6.01
CA VAL A 26 -9.84 -5.92 -5.48
C VAL A 26 -9.92 -5.60 -3.99
N GLY A 27 -8.89 -5.94 -3.21
CA GLY A 27 -8.80 -5.57 -1.80
C GLY A 27 -8.83 -4.05 -1.58
N MET A 28 -8.05 -3.31 -2.36
CA MET A 28 -7.99 -1.83 -2.27
C MET A 28 -9.34 -1.19 -2.64
N LEU A 29 -10.04 -1.72 -3.65
CA LEU A 29 -11.37 -1.26 -4.00
C LEU A 29 -12.38 -1.51 -2.87
N GLN A 30 -12.32 -2.68 -2.22
CA GLN A 30 -13.19 -2.97 -1.07
C GLN A 30 -12.96 -1.99 0.08
N ILE A 31 -11.69 -1.67 0.39
CA ILE A 31 -11.36 -0.62 1.37
C ILE A 31 -11.98 0.71 0.96
N ALA A 32 -11.82 1.11 -0.31
CA ALA A 32 -12.37 2.37 -0.81
C ALA A 32 -13.88 2.44 -0.65
N MET A 33 -14.61 1.37 -0.97
CA MET A 33 -16.07 1.27 -0.81
C MET A 33 -16.50 1.46 0.65
N VAL A 34 -15.75 0.91 1.60
CA VAL A 34 -16.00 1.09 3.03
C VAL A 34 -15.70 2.53 3.48
N CYS A 35 -14.62 3.12 2.97
CA CYS A 35 -14.25 4.52 3.23
C CYS A 35 -15.31 5.53 2.75
N VAL A 36 -16.07 5.20 1.71
CA VAL A 36 -17.13 6.06 1.14
C VAL A 36 -18.54 5.63 1.54
N SER A 37 -18.69 4.88 2.63
CA SER A 37 -20.01 4.48 3.12
C SER A 37 -20.96 5.69 3.27
N VAL A 38 -22.22 5.49 2.86
CA VAL A 38 -23.25 6.54 2.85
C VAL A 38 -23.43 7.12 4.26
N PRO A 39 -23.62 6.32 5.32
CA PRO A 39 -23.59 6.81 6.70
C PRO A 39 -22.14 7.19 7.10
N PRO A 40 -21.86 8.46 7.46
CA PRO A 40 -20.52 8.89 7.85
C PRO A 40 -19.95 8.11 9.04
N GLU A 41 -20.81 7.65 9.95
CA GLU A 41 -20.45 6.92 11.17
C GLU A 41 -19.90 5.52 10.90
N GLN A 42 -20.18 4.96 9.71
CA GLN A 42 -19.67 3.66 9.29
C GLN A 42 -18.30 3.76 8.60
N ARG A 43 -17.83 4.97 8.29
CA ARG A 43 -16.52 5.15 7.65
C ARG A 43 -15.41 4.86 8.67
N PRO A 44 -14.42 4.04 8.31
CA PRO A 44 -13.34 3.68 9.22
C PRO A 44 -12.46 4.90 9.53
N LYS A 45 -11.84 4.89 10.72
CA LYS A 45 -10.74 5.81 11.01
C LYS A 45 -9.57 5.50 10.10
N MET A 46 -8.82 6.52 9.69
CA MET A 46 -7.63 6.33 8.84
C MET A 46 -6.60 5.36 9.43
N SER A 47 -6.47 5.29 10.76
CA SER A 47 -5.60 4.30 11.41
C SER A 47 -6.05 2.85 11.21
N HIS A 48 -7.34 2.60 11.00
CA HIS A 48 -7.86 1.30 10.64
C HIS A 48 -7.66 1.03 9.15
N VAL A 49 -7.86 2.03 8.29
CA VAL A 49 -7.58 1.95 6.85
C VAL A 49 -6.14 1.54 6.58
N VAL A 50 -5.17 2.14 7.28
CA VAL A 50 -3.74 1.76 7.14
C VAL A 50 -3.53 0.27 7.43
N LYS A 51 -4.13 -0.25 8.50
CA LYS A 51 -4.04 -1.69 8.85
C LYS A 51 -4.65 -2.58 7.78
N MET A 52 -5.83 -2.21 7.26
CA MET A 52 -6.46 -2.95 6.16
C MET A 52 -5.58 -2.97 4.90
N ILE A 53 -4.89 -1.87 4.59
CA ILE A 53 -3.96 -1.79 3.45
C ILE A 53 -2.73 -2.67 3.69
N GLU A 54 -2.18 -2.66 4.90
CA GLU A 54 -1.05 -3.52 5.28
C GLU A 54 -1.40 -5.01 5.17
N GLU A 55 -2.64 -5.38 5.54
CA GLU A 55 -3.16 -6.75 5.43
C GLU A 55 -3.29 -7.23 3.97
N ILE A 56 -3.55 -6.34 3.02
CA ILE A 56 -3.59 -6.68 1.57
C ILE A 56 -2.19 -7.01 1.04
N ARG A 57 -1.16 -6.31 1.53
CA ARG A 57 0.22 -6.36 1.01
C ARG A 57 1.00 -7.58 1.49
N GLY A 58 0.42 -8.78 1.49
CA GLY A 58 1.05 -10.03 1.98
C GLY A 58 2.50 -10.24 1.53
N GLU A 59 3.23 -11.16 2.16
CA GLU A 59 4.71 -11.33 2.07
C GLU A 59 5.33 -11.47 0.66
N GLN A 60 4.53 -11.54 -0.41
CA GLN A 60 4.96 -11.65 -1.81
C GLN A 60 4.47 -10.50 -2.71
N SER A 61 4.13 -9.34 -2.14
CA SER A 61 3.78 -8.17 -2.96
C SER A 61 5.01 -7.69 -3.76
N PRO A 62 4.96 -7.63 -5.12
CA PRO A 62 6.09 -7.23 -5.96
C PRO A 62 6.61 -5.80 -5.68
N MET A 63 5.80 -4.97 -4.98
CA MET A 63 6.18 -3.61 -4.57
C MET A 63 7.01 -3.56 -3.29
N HIS A 64 7.13 -4.67 -2.53
CA HIS A 64 7.93 -4.70 -1.30
C HIS A 64 9.45 -4.75 -1.60
N GLU A 65 9.85 -5.46 -2.66
CA GLU A 65 11.27 -5.57 -3.08
C GLU A 65 11.86 -4.22 -3.52
N SER A 66 11.03 -3.27 -3.94
CA SER A 66 11.47 -1.97 -4.47
C SER A 66 11.67 -0.91 -3.40
N PHE A 67 10.99 -1.01 -2.25
CA PHE A 67 11.12 -0.04 -1.15
C PHE A 67 12.34 -0.33 -0.27
N ASP A 68 12.66 -1.60 -0.03
CA ASP A 68 13.77 -1.98 0.84
C ASP A 68 15.14 -1.66 0.22
N SER A 69 15.21 -1.59 -1.12
CA SER A 69 16.41 -1.20 -1.87
C SER A 69 16.75 0.30 -1.76
N LEU A 70 15.81 1.17 -1.36
CA LEU A 70 16.03 2.62 -1.26
C LEU A 70 16.39 3.09 0.15
N SER A 71 16.29 2.21 1.16
CA SER A 71 16.57 2.56 2.56
C SER A 71 18.06 2.49 2.92
N GLN A 72 18.88 1.79 2.14
CA GLN A 72 20.33 1.65 2.36
C GLN A 72 21.12 2.84 1.79
N SER A 73 20.87 4.05 2.31
CA SER A 73 21.82 5.16 2.16
C SER A 73 22.59 5.29 3.49
N PRO A 74 23.89 4.92 3.56
CA PRO A 74 24.65 5.07 4.79
C PRO A 74 25.04 6.55 4.96
N SER A 75 24.30 7.29 5.79
CA SER A 75 24.77 8.56 6.32
C SER A 75 25.83 8.29 7.38
N VAL A 76 27.10 8.24 6.98
CA VAL A 76 28.24 8.25 7.90
C VAL A 76 28.37 9.64 8.52
N SER A 77 28.35 9.73 9.84
CA SER A 77 28.77 10.93 10.57
C SER A 77 29.68 10.46 11.69
N GLU A 78 30.99 10.49 11.42
CA GLU A 78 32.04 10.42 12.41
C GLU A 78 32.73 11.78 12.48
N ASP A 79 32.63 12.45 13.63
CA ASP A 79 33.80 13.14 14.19
C ASP A 79 33.65 13.21 15.72
N THR A 80 34.38 12.32 16.41
CA THR A 80 34.63 12.44 17.84
C THR A 80 35.88 13.29 18.04
N GLY A 81 35.71 14.61 18.11
CA GLY A 81 36.76 15.54 18.51
C GLY A 81 36.87 15.65 20.03
N THR A 82 37.63 14.76 20.66
CA THR A 82 38.17 14.99 22.02
C THR A 82 39.27 16.05 21.93
N THR A 83 39.17 17.18 22.66
CA THR A 83 40.36 17.84 23.20
C THR A 83 40.05 18.77 24.37
N SER A 84 40.77 18.56 25.47
CA SER A 84 40.80 19.35 26.70
C SER A 84 41.42 20.74 26.47
N HIS A 85 40.92 21.77 27.16
CA HIS A 85 41.64 22.58 28.16
C HIS A 85 40.74 23.67 28.75
#